data_AF-A0A1Y4JGZ7-F1
#
_entry.id   AF-A0A1Y4JGZ7-F1
#
_cell.length_a   1.000
_cell.length_b   1.000
_cell.length_c   1.000
_cell.angle_alpha   90.00
_cell.angle_beta   90.00
_cell.angle_gamma   90.00
#
_symmetry.space_group_name_H-M   'P 1'
#
loop_
_entity.id
_entity.type
_entity.pdbx_description
1 polymer ?
#
loop_
_entity_poly.entity_id
_entity_poly.type
_entity_poly.pdbx_seq_one_letter_code
_entity_poly.pdbx_strand_id
1 'polypeptide(L)' 'MDYNELVQKRQEGIIDDLEFLFAQEELAELYLEDMKSRGEKPNNENAVRWLCEYENNHLYEQL' A
#
# COMPACT_ATOMS: atom_id res chain seq x y z
N MET A 1 -6.58 13.08 -3.59
CA MET A 1 -6.51 12.62 -5.00
C MET A 1 -7.67 11.64 -5.20
N ASP A 2 -8.31 11.60 -6.37
CA ASP A 2 -9.36 10.59 -6.59
C ASP A 2 -8.74 9.19 -6.65
N TYR A 3 -9.38 8.20 -6.03
CA TYR A 3 -8.85 6.83 -6.00
C TYR A 3 -8.72 6.22 -7.40
N ASN A 4 -9.67 6.50 -8.31
CA ASN A 4 -9.59 5.97 -9.67
C ASN A 4 -8.43 6.61 -10.44
N GLU A 5 -8.16 7.89 -10.21
CA GLU A 5 -6.99 8.58 -10.78
C GLU A 5 -5.67 7.95 -10.27
N LEU A 6 -5.60 7.60 -8.98
CA LEU A 6 -4.44 6.91 -8.40
C LEU A 6 -4.23 5.52 -9.02
N VAL A 7 -5.30 4.74 -9.14
CA VAL A 7 -5.25 3.41 -9.78
C VAL A 7 -4.79 3.53 -11.22
N GLN A 8 -5.32 4.49 -11.98
CA GLN A 8 -4.93 4.71 -13.36
C GLN A 8 -3.44 5.06 -13.47
N LYS A 9 -2.94 6.00 -12.65
CA LYS A 9 -1.52 6.37 -12.64
C LYS A 9 -0.61 5.18 -12.32
N ARG A 10 -1.00 4.33 -11.38
CA ARG A 10 -0.24 3.11 -11.07
C ARG A 10 -0.24 2.14 -12.24
N GLN A 11 -1.39 1.91 -12.89
CA GLN A 11 -1.50 1.01 -14.06
C GLN A 11 -0.72 1.51 -15.27
N GLU A 12 -0.64 2.83 -15.45
CA GLU A 12 0.16 3.47 -16.50
C GLU A 12 1.67 3.52 -16.16
N GLY A 13 2.06 3.10 -14.95
CA GLY A 13 3.45 3.14 -14.46
C GLY A 13 3.96 4.55 -14.18
N ILE A 14 3.05 5.52 -13.98
CA ILE A 14 3.38 6.91 -13.64
C ILE A 14 3.83 7.04 -12.19
N ILE A 15 3.24 6.22 -11.31
CA ILE A 15 3.61 6.11 -9.90
C ILE A 15 3.92 4.66 -9.58
N ASP A 16 4.85 4.43 -8.66
CA ASP A 16 5.16 3.09 -8.17
C ASP A 16 4.23 2.63 -7.03
N ASP A 17 4.41 1.40 -6.57
CA ASP A 17 3.56 0.80 -5.53
C ASP A 17 3.69 1.50 -4.18
N LEU A 18 4.88 2.02 -3.87
CA LEU A 18 5.12 2.78 -2.64
C LEU A 18 4.42 4.14 -2.69
N GLU A 19 4.53 4.86 -3.82
CA GLU A 19 3.82 6.12 -4.05
C GLU A 19 2.29 5.92 -4.03
N PHE A 20 1.81 4.83 -4.63
CA PHE A 20 0.40 4.45 -4.59
C PHE A 20 -0.09 4.17 -3.16
N LEU A 21 0.70 3.45 -2.36
CA LEU A 21 0.39 3.17 -0.96
C LEU A 21 0.38 4.46 -0.12
N PHE A 22 1.39 5.33 -0.29
CA PHE A 22 1.47 6.59 0.44
C PHE A 22 0.43 7.63 0.04
N ALA A 23 -0.15 7.53 -1.14
CA ALA A 23 -1.27 8.37 -1.55
C ALA A 23 -2.58 8.04 -0.82
N GLN A 24 -2.64 6.93 -0.08
CA GLN A 24 -3.79 6.47 0.68
C GLN A 24 -3.51 6.64 2.18
N GLU A 25 -3.98 7.73 2.77
CA GLU A 25 -3.60 8.19 4.12
C GLU A 25 -3.73 7.09 5.20
N GLU A 26 -4.88 6.41 5.28
CA GLU A 26 -5.12 5.35 6.27
C GLU A 26 -4.19 4.15 6.08
N LEU A 27 -3.97 3.70 4.84
CA LEU A 27 -3.07 2.57 4.55
C LEU A 27 -1.61 2.93 4.76
N ALA A 28 -1.24 4.17 4.44
CA ALA A 28 0.12 4.68 4.62
C ALA A 28 0.50 4.66 6.10
N GLU A 29 -0.40 5.08 6.99
CA GLU A 29 -0.17 5.04 8.44
C GLU A 29 0.06 3.60 8.94
N LEU A 30 -0.84 2.68 8.58
CA LEU A 30 -0.75 1.26 8.97
C LEU A 30 0.54 0.61 8.47
N TYR A 31 0.90 0.88 7.22
CA TYR A 31 2.13 0.38 6.62
C TYR A 31 3.38 0.93 7.32
N LEU A 32 3.43 2.25 7.58
CA LEU A 32 4.57 2.86 8.26
C LEU A 32 4.75 2.34 9.69
N GLU A 33 3.65 2.10 10.40
CA GLU A 33 3.67 1.48 11.72
C GLU A 33 4.21 0.05 11.67
N ASP A 34 3.75 -0.77 10.72
CA ASP A 34 4.24 -2.14 10.52
C ASP A 34 5.73 -2.16 10.15
N MET A 35 6.17 -1.31 9.23
CA MET A 35 7.59 -1.19 8.85
C MET A 35 8.46 -0.83 10.06
N LYS A 36 8.01 0.14 10.86
CA LYS A 36 8.69 0.55 12.09
C LYS A 36 8.75 -0.61 13.10
N SER A 37 7.68 -1.39 13.24
CA SER A 37 7.64 -2.55 14.14
C SER A 37 8.61 -3.66 13.72
N ARG A 38 8.80 -3.85 12.41
CA ARG A 38 9.72 -4.83 11.82
C ARG A 38 11.18 -4.33 11.72
N GLY A 39 11.41 -3.05 11.97
CA GLY A 39 12.72 -2.41 11.77
C GLY A 39 13.12 -2.31 10.29
N GLU A 40 12.14 -2.40 9.38
CA GLU A 40 12.35 -2.31 7.93
C GLU A 40 12.22 -0.86 7.46
N LYS A 41 12.94 -0.51 6.38
CA LYS A 41 12.75 0.77 5.70
C LYS A 41 11.72 0.61 4.59
N PRO A 42 10.73 1.51 4.49
CA PRO A 42 9.79 1.50 3.37
C PRO A 42 10.49 1.55 2.02
N ASN A 43 10.08 0.66 1.11
CA ASN A 43 10.54 0.58 -0.27
C ASN A 43 9.43 -0.05 -1.14
N ASN A 44 9.67 -0.16 -2.44
CA ASN A 44 8.67 -0.74 -3.35
C ASN A 44 8.41 -2.23 -3.10
N GLU A 45 9.46 -3.02 -2.82
CA GLU A 45 9.31 -4.47 -2.65
C GLU A 45 8.45 -4.81 -1.43
N ASN A 46 8.70 -4.16 -0.29
CA ASN A 46 7.90 -4.39 0.90
C ASN A 46 6.52 -3.69 0.86
N ALA A 47 6.36 -2.59 0.14
CA ALA A 47 5.04 -2.01 -0.11
C ALA A 47 4.12 -2.97 -0.88
N VAL A 48 4.62 -3.59 -1.96
CA VAL A 48 3.86 -4.58 -2.74
C VAL A 48 3.45 -5.77 -1.87
N ARG A 49 4.43 -6.35 -1.15
CA ARG A 49 4.17 -7.50 -0.28
C ARG A 49 3.13 -7.14 0.79
N TRP A 50 3.28 -5.98 1.42
CA TRP A 50 2.37 -5.52 2.46
C TRP A 50 0.96 -5.28 1.92
N LEU A 51 0.80 -4.65 0.76
CA LEU A 51 -0.49 -4.47 0.10
C LEU A 51 -1.17 -5.82 -0.18
N CYS A 52 -0.44 -6.79 -0.72
CA CYS A 52 -0.97 -8.14 -0.95
C CYS A 52 -1.40 -8.84 0.35
N GLU A 53 -0.61 -8.72 1.43
CA GLU A 53 -0.96 -9.28 2.75
C GLU A 53 -2.18 -8.58 3.34
N TYR A 54 -2.23 -7.24 3.25
CA TYR A 54 -3.33 -6.43 3.74
C TYR A 54 -4.63 -6.78 3.02
N GLU A 55 -4.63 -6.82 1.69
CA GLU A 55 -5.78 -7.23 0.89
C GLU A 55 -6.25 -8.63 1.27
N ASN A 56 -5.34 -9.62 1.33
CA ASN A 56 -5.69 -10.99 1.69
C ASN A 56 -6.32 -11.08 3.09
N ASN A 57 -5.78 -10.39 4.09
CA ASN A 57 -6.31 -10.46 5.46
C ASN A 57 -7.66 -9.76 5.60
N HIS A 58 -7.89 -8.64 4.90
CA HIS A 58 -9.15 -7.90 4.97
C HIS A 58 -10.24 -8.43 4.02
N LEU A 59 -9.88 -9.22 3.00
CA LEU A 59 -10.84 -9.93 2.12
C LEU A 59 -11.63 -11.01 2.86
N TYR A 60 -11.05 -11.65 3.90
CA TYR A 60 -11.69 -12.75 4.64
C TYR A 60 -12.34 -12.32 5.96
N GLU A 61 -12.15 -11.08 6.42
CA GLU A 61 -12.81 -10.57 7.63
C GLU A 61 -14.31 -10.27 7.43
N GLN A 62 -14.83 -10.34 6.20
CA GLN A 62 -16.24 -10.12 5.88
C GLN A 62 -17.03 -11.42 5.55
N LEU A 63 -16.47 -12.61 5.80
CA LEU A 63 -17.15 -13.90 5.59
C LEU A 63 -17.68 -14.52 6.90
#